data_AF-A0A844XNZ8-F1
#
_entry.id   AF-A0A844XNZ8-F1
#
_cell.length_a   1.000
_cell.length_b   1.000
_cell.length_c   1.000
_cell.angle_alpha   90.00
_cell.angle_beta   90.00
_cell.angle_gamma   90.00
#
_symmetry.space_group_name_H-M   'P 1'
#
loop_
_entity.id
_entity.type
_entity.pdbx_description
1 polymer ?
#
loop_
_entity_poly.entity_id
_entity_poly.type
_entity_poly.pdbx_seq_one_letter_code
_entity_poly.pdbx_strand_id
1 'polypeptide(L)'
;MLVDRFDVSECAGIEALRIAGSREENMQKVIREYRADNGCLSALEKAALAFDFSETLPGVYVARREKGWTETLIIARQSAGSEANVFWEEIYP
;
A
#
# COMPACT_ATOMS: atom_id res chain seq x y z
N MET A 1 9.03 -0.57 -9.02
CA MET A 1 8.70 -1.71 -8.15
C MET A 1 7.33 -1.43 -7.53
N LEU A 2 6.59 -2.46 -7.12
CA LEU A 2 5.17 -2.35 -6.84
C LEU A 2 4.93 -1.82 -5.44
N VAL A 3 4.78 -0.50 -5.36
CA VAL A 3 5.20 0.24 -4.18
C VAL A 3 6.69 0.02 -3.97
N ASP A 4 7.54 1.06 -4.04
CA ASP A 4 9.00 0.93 -3.91
C ASP A 4 9.50 0.26 -2.61
N ARG A 5 8.60 -0.18 -1.73
CA ARG A 5 8.87 -0.83 -0.45
C ARG A 5 8.68 -2.35 -0.45
N PHE A 6 7.76 -2.90 -1.23
CA PHE A 6 7.50 -4.34 -1.24
C PHE A 6 7.84 -4.93 -2.59
N ASP A 7 8.90 -5.73 -2.63
CA ASP A 7 9.19 -6.55 -3.80
C ASP A 7 8.28 -7.80 -3.76
N VAL A 8 7.00 -7.62 -4.12
CA VAL A 8 6.01 -8.71 -4.14
C VAL A 8 5.91 -9.29 -5.54
N SER A 9 6.49 -10.46 -5.75
CA SER A 9 6.54 -11.13 -7.06
C SER A 9 5.17 -11.42 -7.66
N GLU A 10 4.19 -11.75 -6.81
CA GLU A 10 2.81 -12.06 -7.14
C GLU A 10 2.03 -10.84 -7.64
N CYS A 11 2.58 -9.64 -7.46
CA CYS A 11 1.97 -8.41 -7.92
C CYS A 11 2.49 -7.93 -9.27
N ALA A 12 3.37 -8.67 -9.97
CA ALA A 12 4.02 -8.20 -11.21
C ALA A 12 3.08 -7.60 -12.28
N GLY A 13 1.78 -7.96 -12.28
CA GLY A 13 0.75 -7.43 -13.18
C GLY A 13 -0.20 -6.37 -12.60
N ILE A 14 0.08 -5.74 -11.45
CA ILE A 14 -0.83 -4.71 -10.90
C ILE A 14 -0.98 -3.54 -11.87
N GLU A 15 -2.17 -2.96 -11.90
CA GLU A 15 -2.43 -1.72 -12.63
C GLU A 15 -2.27 -0.53 -11.67
N ALA A 16 -1.41 0.43 -12.01
CA ALA A 16 -1.33 1.70 -11.29
C ALA A 16 -2.46 2.63 -11.75
N LEU A 17 -3.33 3.02 -10.83
CA LEU A 17 -4.44 3.95 -11.07
C LEU A 17 -3.99 5.40 -10.87
N ARG A 18 -3.17 5.65 -9.85
CA ARG A 18 -2.67 6.99 -9.52
C ARG A 18 -1.36 6.92 -8.75
N ILE A 19 -0.41 7.79 -9.09
CA ILE A 19 0.80 8.02 -8.30
C ILE A 19 0.99 9.54 -8.20
N ALA A 20 1.15 10.05 -6.98
CA ALA A 20 1.31 11.49 -6.74
C ALA A 20 2.26 11.75 -5.56
N GLY A 21 3.14 12.75 -5.74
CA GLY A 21 4.16 13.14 -4.77
C GLY A 21 5.37 12.20 -4.72
N SER A 22 6.40 12.61 -3.99
CA SER A 22 7.58 11.80 -3.71
C SER A 22 8.24 12.22 -2.39
N ARG A 23 8.97 11.31 -1.74
CA ARG A 23 9.72 11.64 -0.51
C ARG A 23 10.89 12.58 -0.79
N GLU A 24 11.48 12.50 -1.99
CA GLU A 24 12.68 13.27 -2.36
C GLU A 24 12.35 14.75 -2.64
N GLU A 25 11.14 15.06 -3.09
CA GLU A 25 10.70 16.42 -3.40
C GLU A 25 10.22 17.23 -2.17
N ASN A 26 10.54 16.80 -0.94
CA ASN A 26 10.05 17.41 0.31
C ASN A 26 8.52 17.53 0.39
N MET A 27 7.77 16.65 -0.27
CA MET A 27 6.31 16.66 -0.23
C MET A 27 5.82 16.13 1.12
N GLN A 28 4.79 16.75 1.71
CA GLN A 28 4.19 16.28 2.96
C GLN A 28 3.37 15.00 2.81
N LYS A 29 3.05 14.62 1.55
CA LYS A 29 2.15 13.52 1.25
C LYS A 29 2.56 12.79 -0.04
N VAL A 30 2.57 11.46 0.02
CA VAL A 30 2.73 10.57 -1.12
C VAL A 30 1.50 9.68 -1.22
N ILE A 31 0.93 9.54 -2.42
CA ILE A 31 -0.24 8.71 -2.69
C ILE A 31 0.09 7.74 -3.82
N ARG A 32 -0.23 6.47 -3.63
CA ARG A 32 -0.21 5.46 -4.68
C ARG A 32 -1.49 4.64 -4.63
N GLU A 33 -2.17 4.55 -5.76
CA GLU A 33 -3.42 3.81 -5.91
C GLU A 33 -3.23 2.77 -7.01
N TYR A 34 -3.66 1.55 -6.73
CA TYR A 34 -3.49 0.41 -7.63
C TYR A 34 -4.75 -0.44 -7.70
N ARG A 35 -4.87 -1.24 -8.75
CA ARG A 35 -5.84 -2.33 -8.87
C ARG A 35 -5.11 -3.66 -8.95
N ALA A 36 -5.40 -4.55 -8.01
CA ALA A 36 -4.77 -5.85 -7.85
C ALA A 36 -5.79 -6.98 -7.80
N ASP A 37 -5.38 -8.16 -8.28
CA ASP A 37 -6.11 -9.41 -8.08
C ASP A 37 -5.94 -9.96 -6.65
N ASN A 38 -6.81 -10.89 -6.27
CA ASN A 38 -6.79 -11.50 -4.93
C ASN A 38 -5.46 -12.20 -4.56
N GLY A 39 -4.67 -12.67 -5.54
CA GLY A 39 -3.36 -13.26 -5.30
C GLY A 39 -2.36 -12.22 -4.82
N CYS A 40 -2.24 -11.12 -5.57
CA CYS A 40 -1.41 -9.97 -5.21
C CYS A 40 -1.86 -9.35 -3.88
N LEU A 41 -3.16 -9.19 -3.63
CA LEU A 41 -3.67 -8.64 -2.37
C LEU A 41 -3.22 -9.47 -1.16
N SER A 42 -3.37 -10.79 -1.24
CA SER A 42 -2.99 -11.69 -0.15
C SER A 42 -1.48 -11.69 0.09
N ALA A 43 -0.68 -11.49 -0.96
CA ALA A 43 0.77 -11.35 -0.85
C ALA A 43 1.16 -9.98 -0.25
N LEU A 44 0.48 -8.90 -0.63
CA LEU A 44 0.66 -7.56 -0.04
C LEU A 44 0.35 -7.53 1.44
N GLU A 45 -0.72 -8.19 1.89
CA GLU A 45 -1.06 -8.27 3.32
C GLU A 45 0.05 -8.95 4.14
N LYS A 46 0.55 -10.08 3.63
CA LYS A 46 1.68 -10.79 4.26
C LYS A 46 2.94 -9.92 4.29
N ALA A 47 3.24 -9.23 3.19
CA ALA A 47 4.38 -8.32 3.12
C ALA A 47 4.21 -7.15 4.11
N ALA A 48 3.03 -6.54 4.18
CA ALA A 48 2.77 -5.45 5.12
C ALA A 48 3.04 -5.85 6.57
N LEU A 49 2.51 -7.01 6.99
CA LEU A 49 2.76 -7.53 8.34
C LEU A 49 4.24 -7.85 8.60
N ALA A 50 4.97 -8.33 7.60
CA ALA A 50 6.41 -8.58 7.71
C ALA A 50 7.25 -7.29 7.80
N PHE A 51 6.70 -6.15 7.39
CA PHE A 51 7.35 -4.84 7.37
C PHE A 51 6.81 -3.88 8.45
N ASP A 52 6.42 -4.45 9.59
CA ASP A 52 5.97 -3.75 10.80
C ASP A 52 4.71 -2.90 10.61
N PHE A 53 3.90 -3.15 9.57
CA PHE A 53 2.56 -2.61 9.57
C PHE A 53 1.70 -3.38 10.58
N SER A 54 0.84 -2.65 11.26
CA SER A 54 -0.18 -3.20 12.14
C SER A 54 -1.56 -3.01 11.52
N GLU A 55 -2.36 -4.07 11.48
CA GLU A 55 -3.74 -3.96 11.04
C GLU A 55 -4.56 -3.25 12.14
N THR A 56 -5.17 -2.12 11.80
CA THR A 56 -5.96 -1.29 12.72
C THR A 56 -7.47 -1.48 12.54
N LEU A 57 -7.88 -1.77 11.31
CA LEU A 57 -9.23 -2.17 10.90
C LEU A 57 -9.08 -3.22 9.78
N PRO A 58 -10.10 -4.05 9.50
CA PRO A 58 -10.04 -5.03 8.42
C PRO A 58 -9.58 -4.41 7.10
N GLY A 59 -8.42 -4.84 6.60
CA GLY A 59 -7.82 -4.32 5.36
C GLY A 59 -7.13 -2.95 5.50
N VAL A 60 -6.98 -2.39 6.69
CA VAL A 60 -6.28 -1.12 6.96
C VAL A 60 -5.04 -1.37 7.81
N TYR A 61 -3.89 -1.19 7.20
CA TYR A 61 -2.57 -1.44 7.77
C TYR A 61 -1.82 -0.13 7.96
N VAL A 62 -1.29 0.12 9.16
CA VAL A 62 -0.60 1.37 9.50
C VAL A 62 0.77 1.08 10.07
N ALA A 63 1.79 1.82 9.60
CA ALA A 63 3.14 1.79 10.13
C ALA A 63 3.63 3.21 10.43
N ARG A 64 4.24 3.40 11.61
CA ARG A 64 4.95 4.65 11.94
C ARG A 64 6.43 4.44 11.68
N ARG A 65 7.05 5.35 10.95
CA ARG A 65 8.45 5.26 10.54
C ARG A 65 9.31 6.28 11.25
N GLU A 66 10.62 6.05 11.14
CA GLU A 66 11.62 7.01 11.56
C GLU A 66 11.37 8.39 10.92
N LYS A 67 11.72 9.45 11.66
CA LYS A 67 11.49 10.85 11.30
C LYS A 67 10.02 11.30 11.33
N GLY A 68 9.07 10.44 11.73
CA GLY A 68 7.68 10.84 11.98
C GLY A 68 6.70 10.55 10.85
N TRP A 69 7.17 9.99 9.73
CA TRP A 69 6.29 9.56 8.64
C TRP A 69 5.31 8.48 9.12
N THR A 70 4.04 8.63 8.74
CA THR A 70 3.03 7.59 8.89
C THR A 70 2.69 7.03 7.52
N GLU A 71 2.81 5.72 7.37
CA GLU A 71 2.43 4.99 6.17
C GLU A 71 1.11 4.25 6.45
N THR A 72 0.14 4.41 5.57
CA THR A 72 -1.18 3.78 5.64
C THR A 72 -1.42 3.02 4.34
N LEU A 73 -1.66 1.72 4.46
CA LEU A 73 -2.05 0.84 3.37
C LEU A 73 -3.50 0.40 3.58
N ILE A 74 -4.35 0.61 2.59
CA ILE A 74 -5.76 0.24 2.59
C ILE A 74 -6.00 -0.72 1.43
N ILE A 75 -6.50 -1.90 1.74
CA ILE A 75 -6.87 -2.94 0.78
C ILE A 75 -8.40 -3.05 0.78
N ALA A 76 -9.04 -2.42 -0.20
CA ALA A 76 -10.49 -2.32 -0.30
C ALA A 76 -11.08 -3.50 -1.10
N ARG A 77 -11.10 -4.69 -0.48
CA ARG A 77 -11.65 -5.91 -1.10
C ARG A 77 -13.14 -5.73 -1.43
N GLN A 78 -13.52 -6.00 -2.67
CA GLN A 78 -14.93 -6.09 -3.03
C GLN A 78 -15.44 -7.50 -2.71
N SER A 79 -16.60 -7.60 -2.05
CA SER A 79 -17.18 -8.86 -1.56
C SER A 79 -17.53 -9.89 -2.65
N ALA A 80 -17.52 -9.48 -3.93
CA ALA A 80 -17.80 -10.35 -5.08
C ALA A 80 -16.79 -10.20 -6.23
N GLY A 81 -15.68 -9.49 -6.02
CA GLY A 81 -14.70 -9.18 -7.07
C GLY A 81 -13.48 -10.11 -7.07
N SER A 82 -12.93 -10.39 -8.25
CA SER A 82 -11.58 -10.97 -8.40
C SER A 82 -10.47 -9.95 -8.16
N GLU A 83 -10.83 -8.67 -8.10
CA GLU A 83 -9.92 -7.53 -7.99
C GLU A 83 -10.37 -6.57 -6.88
N ALA A 84 -9.40 -5.82 -6.35
CA ALA A 84 -9.62 -4.77 -5.38
C ALA A 84 -8.73 -3.56 -5.66
N ASN A 85 -9.14 -2.41 -5.15
CA ASN A 85 -8.30 -1.23 -5.12
C ASN A 85 -7.41 -1.26 -3.88
N VAL A 86 -6.14 -0.98 -4.08
CA VAL A 86 -5.14 -0.78 -3.03
C VAL A 86 -4.81 0.69 -2.99
N PHE A 87 -4.96 1.31 -1.82
CA PHE A 87 -4.57 2.70 -1.58
C PHE A 87 -3.41 2.71 -0.60
N TRP A 88 -2.32 3.36 -0.99
CA TRP A 88 -1.16 3.59 -0.16
C TRP A 88 -0.98 5.09 0.02
N GLU A 89 -0.89 5.50 1.27
CA GLU A 89 -0.66 6.87 1.64
C GLU A 89 0.53 6.97 2.59
N GLU A 90 1.39 7.94 2.37
CA GLU A 90 2.46 8.30 3.30
C GLU A 90 2.31 9.78 3.66
N ILE A 91 2.23 10.09 4.94
CA ILE A 91 2.07 11.45 5.44
C ILE A 91 3.22 11.80 6.39
N TYR A 92 3.83 12.96 6.17
CA TYR A 92 4.71 13.60 7.13
C TYR A 92 3.90 14.62 7.94
N PRO A 93 4.04 14.64 9.29
CA PRO A 93 3.35 15.60 10.15
C PRO A 93 3.79 17.05 9.92
#